data_AF-A0A0P1F2I9-F1
#
_entry.id   AF-A0A0P1F2I9-F1
#
_cell.length_a   1.000
_cell.length_b   1.000
_cell.length_c   1.000
_cell.angle_alpha   90.00
_cell.angle_beta   90.00
_cell.angle_gamma   90.00
#
_symmetry.space_group_name_H-M   'P 1'
#
loop_
_entity.id
_entity.type
_entity.pdbx_description
1 polymer ?
#
loop_
_entity_poly.entity_id
_entity_poly.type
_entity_poly.pdbx_seq_one_letter_code
_entity_poly.pdbx_strand_id
1 'polypeptide(L)' 'MRMMERALRPVLFLILSAFAGPAAAHPGHIADLAGHDHWVAGAAIGAAIGAAIWGHLKGKKAEAKDEEPEDTAEEATA' A
#
# COMPACT_ATOMS: atom_id res chain seq x y z
N MET A 1 56.86 -24.27 -0.62
CA MET A 1 55.46 -24.78 -0.56
C MET A 1 54.50 -23.86 0.20
N ARG A 2 54.86 -23.29 1.37
CA ARG A 2 53.97 -22.39 2.16
C ARG A 2 53.43 -21.13 1.44
N MET A 3 54.14 -20.60 0.44
CA MET A 3 53.64 -19.46 -0.36
C MET A 3 52.50 -19.87 -1.31
N MET A 4 52.55 -21.08 -1.86
CA MET A 4 51.48 -21.60 -2.73
C MET A 4 50.20 -21.82 -1.92
N GLU A 5 50.30 -22.33 -0.70
CA GLU A 5 49.15 -22.50 0.20
C GLU A 5 48.48 -21.17 0.60
N ARG A 6 49.28 -20.11 0.76
CA ARG A 6 48.78 -18.75 1.06
C ARG A 6 48.09 -18.10 -0.13
N ALA A 7 48.53 -18.39 -1.35
CA ALA A 7 47.90 -17.90 -2.58
C ALA A 7 46.70 -18.76 -3.02
N LEU A 8 46.67 -20.05 -2.64
CA LEU A 8 45.63 -20.98 -3.08
C LEU A 8 44.23 -20.59 -2.58
N ARG A 9 44.12 -20.04 -1.37
CA ARG A 9 42.84 -19.65 -0.77
C ARG A 9 42.15 -18.48 -1.49
N PRO A 10 42.81 -17.32 -1.72
CA PRO A 10 42.19 -16.23 -2.47
C PRO A 10 41.99 -16.61 -3.94
N VAL A 11 42.90 -17.36 -4.56
CA VAL A 11 42.75 -17.82 -5.95
C VAL A 11 41.54 -18.75 -6.10
N LEU A 12 41.38 -19.73 -5.20
CA LEU A 12 40.22 -20.62 -5.19
C LEU A 12 38.92 -19.84 -4.97
N PHE A 13 38.91 -18.87 -4.06
CA PHE A 13 37.75 -18.01 -3.81
C PHE A 13 37.36 -17.19 -5.05
N LEU A 14 38.35 -16.64 -5.77
CA LEU A 14 38.12 -15.89 -7.00
C LEU A 14 37.59 -16.79 -8.13
N ILE A 15 38.13 -18.00 -8.26
CA ILE A 15 37.63 -18.98 -9.23
C ILE A 15 36.18 -19.34 -8.91
N LEU A 16 35.87 -19.72 -7.67
CA LEU A 16 34.50 -20.09 -7.29
C LEU A 16 33.51 -18.94 -7.47
N SER A 17 33.93 -17.71 -7.17
CA SER A 17 33.11 -16.50 -7.39
C SER A 17 32.88 -16.21 -8.87
N ALA A 18 33.87 -16.45 -9.74
CA ALA A 18 33.72 -16.24 -11.17
C ALA A 18 32.73 -17.23 -11.82
N PHE A 19 32.53 -18.40 -11.19
CA PHE A 19 31.54 -19.39 -11.60
C PHE A 19 30.22 -19.32 -10.81
N ALA A 20 30.08 -18.37 -9.88
CA ALA A 20 28.85 -18.16 -9.15
C ALA A 20 27.81 -17.52 -10.08
N GLY A 21 26.93 -18.35 -10.63
CA GLY A 21 25.79 -17.90 -11.43
C GLY A 21 24.67 -17.32 -10.57
N PRO A 22 23.74 -16.53 -11.16
CA PRO A 22 22.56 -16.07 -10.45
C PRO A 22 21.76 -17.27 -9.92
N ALA A 23 21.46 -17.25 -8.62
CA ALA A 23 20.53 -18.19 -8.03
C ALA A 23 19.13 -17.87 -8.58
N ALA A 24 18.66 -18.68 -9.53
CA ALA A 24 17.31 -18.59 -10.09
C ALA A 24 16.28 -19.09 -9.07
N ALA A 25 16.19 -18.40 -7.93
CA ALA A 25 15.08 -18.59 -7.01
C ALA A 25 13.82 -18.15 -7.75
N HIS A 26 12.86 -19.07 -7.92
CA HIS A 26 11.63 -18.75 -8.61
C HIS A 26 10.90 -17.64 -7.83
N PRO A 27 10.32 -16.62 -8.51
CA PRO A 27 9.56 -15.56 -7.84
C PRO A 27 8.42 -16.07 -6.94
N GLY A 28 8.00 -17.32 -7.13
CA GLY A 28 6.99 -18.00 -6.32
C GLY A 28 7.27 -17.98 -4.81
N HIS A 29 8.52 -17.93 -4.35
CA HIS A 29 8.80 -17.81 -2.91
C HIS A 29 8.51 -16.42 -2.32
N ILE A 30 8.53 -15.36 -3.13
CA ILE A 30 8.11 -14.01 -2.71
C ILE A 30 6.57 -13.90 -2.77
N ALA A 31 5.94 -14.64 -3.69
CA ALA A 31 4.49 -14.68 -3.82
C ALA A 31 3.80 -15.29 -2.58
N ASP A 32 4.43 -16.26 -1.91
CA ASP A 32 3.94 -16.80 -0.62
C ASP A 32 3.97 -15.75 0.51
N LEU A 33 4.91 -14.80 0.48
CA LEU A 33 5.00 -13.72 1.47
C LEU A 33 3.93 -12.63 1.25
N ALA A 34 3.49 -12.43 0.01
CA ALA A 34 2.43 -11.50 -0.36
C ALA A 34 1.04 -12.19 -0.40
N GLY A 35 0.77 -13.04 0.59
CA GLY A 35 -0.47 -13.80 0.71
C GLY A 35 -1.74 -12.94 0.61
N HIS A 36 -2.84 -13.58 0.21
CA HIS A 36 -4.15 -12.99 -0.11
C HIS A 36 -4.66 -11.93 0.89
N ASP A 37 -4.29 -12.05 2.18
CA ASP A 37 -4.67 -11.13 3.25
C ASP A 37 -4.26 -9.67 2.98
N HIS A 38 -3.13 -9.43 2.29
CA HIS A 38 -2.67 -8.08 2.00
C HIS A 38 -3.55 -7.36 0.97
N TRP A 39 -3.99 -8.07 -0.06
CA TRP A 39 -4.86 -7.48 -1.08
C TRP A 39 -6.29 -7.32 -0.55
N VAL A 40 -6.76 -8.25 0.30
CA VAL A 40 -8.04 -8.11 1.02
C VAL A 40 -8.00 -6.92 1.97
N ALA A 41 -6.91 -6.71 2.71
CA ALA A 41 -6.73 -5.53 3.55
C ALA A 41 -6.75 -4.23 2.72
N GLY A 42 -6.06 -4.21 1.58
CA GLY A 42 -6.10 -3.09 0.64
C GLY A 42 -7.51 -2.81 0.11
N ALA A 43 -8.26 -3.86 -0.26
CA ALA A 43 -9.63 -3.75 -0.73
C ALA A 43 -10.59 -3.23 0.36
N ALA A 44 -10.44 -3.71 1.60
CA ALA A 44 -11.25 -3.26 2.74
C ALA A 44 -11.02 -1.78 3.06
N ILE A 45 -9.76 -1.32 3.04
CA ILE A 45 -9.41 0.08 3.24
C ILE A 45 -10.00 0.94 2.10
N GLY A 46 -9.85 0.50 0.84
CA GLY A 46 -10.41 1.20 -0.31
C GLY A 46 -11.93 1.34 -0.22
N ALA A 47 -12.63 0.29 0.18
CA ALA A 47 -14.07 0.30 0.38
C ALA A 47 -14.50 1.27 1.51
N ALA A 48 -13.80 1.28 2.64
CA ALA A 48 -14.08 2.19 3.75
C ALA A 48 -13.91 3.66 3.36
N ILE A 49 -12.82 3.99 2.66
CA ILE A 49 -12.59 5.34 2.14
C ILE A 49 -13.67 5.76 1.14
N GLY A 50 -14.01 4.86 0.20
CA GLY A 50 -15.07 5.11 -0.79
C GLY A 50 -16.42 5.39 -0.14
N ALA A 51 -16.80 4.60 0.88
CA ALA A 51 -18.03 4.81 1.63
C ALA A 51 -18.04 6.14 2.40
N ALA A 52 -16.91 6.51 3.03
CA ALA A 52 -16.77 7.78 3.74
C ALA A 52 -16.92 8.99 2.80
N ILE A 53 -16.26 8.97 1.64
CA ILE A 53 -16.38 10.02 0.62
C ILE A 53 -17.82 10.11 0.10
N TRP A 54 -18.43 8.97 -0.22
CA TRP A 54 -19.80 8.93 -0.71
C TRP A 54 -20.80 9.49 0.32
N GLY A 55 -20.65 9.09 1.59
CA GLY A 55 -21.46 9.60 2.69
C GLY A 55 -21.34 11.12 2.85
N HIS A 56 -20.11 11.65 2.81
CA HIS A 56 -19.88 13.09 2.89
C HIS A 56 -20.51 13.86 1.73
N LEU A 57 -20.38 13.38 0.48
CA LEU A 57 -20.99 14.01 -0.69
C LEU A 57 -22.51 13.96 -0.66
N LYS A 58 -23.10 12.86 -0.17
CA LYS A 58 -24.55 12.71 -0.02
C LYS A 58 -25.09 13.61 1.08
N GLY A 59 -24.39 13.72 2.22
CA GLY A 59 -24.74 14.58 3.35
C GLY A 59 -24.81 16.06 2.96
N LYS A 60 -23.83 16.56 2.22
CA LYS A 60 -23.85 17.94 1.70
C LYS A 60 -25.03 18.25 0.79
N LYS A 61 -25.52 17.25 0.05
CA LYS A 61 -26.70 17.40 -0.81
C LYS A 61 -28.02 17.37 -0.03
N ALA A 62 -28.01 16.82 1.19
CA ALA A 62 -29.14 16.83 2.11
C ALA A 62 -29.19 18.13 2.93
N GLU A 63 -28.05 18.60 3.46
CA GLU A 63 -27.96 19.91 4.14
C GLU A 63 -28.33 21.07 3.22
N ALA A 64 -27.86 21.07 1.96
CA ALA A 64 -28.20 22.12 1.00
C ALA A 64 -29.69 22.14 0.56
N LYS A 65 -30.50 21.18 1.02
CA LYS A 65 -31.94 21.13 0.76
C LYS A 65 -32.78 21.60 1.97
N ASP A 66 -32.16 21.77 3.14
CA ASP A 66 -32.84 22.14 4.39
C ASP A 66 -32.65 23.62 4.78
N GLU A 67 -31.87 24.38 4.02
CA GLU A 67 -31.81 25.85 4.12
C GLU A 67 -32.86 26.48 3.17
N GLU A 68 -34.15 26.44 3.55
CA GLU A 68 -35.12 27.45 3.09
C GLU A 68 -34.97 28.73 3.94
N PRO A 69 -35.11 29.93 3.37
CA PRO A 69 -34.97 31.18 4.11
C PRO A 69 -36.15 31.34 5.08
N GLU A 70 -35.86 31.45 6.38
CA GLU A 70 -36.87 31.81 7.37
C GLU A 70 -37.35 33.24 7.13
N ASP A 71 -38.54 33.35 6.54
CA ASP A 71 -39.27 34.60 6.34
C ASP A 71 -39.59 35.24 7.71
N THR A 72 -38.89 36.32 8.02
CA THR A 72 -39.08 37.08 9.25
C THR A 72 -40.24 38.04 9.05
N ALA A 73 -41.47 37.55 9.21
CA ALA A 73 -42.67 38.38 9.13
C ALA A 73 -43.65 38.01 10.24
N GLU A 74 -43.53 38.66 11.42
CA GLU A 74 -44.64 38.98 12.33
C GLU A 74 -44.14 39.66 13.62
N GLU A 75 -44.09 41.00 13.64
CA GLU A 75 -44.57 41.82 14.79
C GLU A 75 -44.50 43.32 14.45
N ALA A 76 -45.63 43.90 14.02
CA ALA A 76 -45.86 45.35 14.05
C ALA A 76 -47.36 45.68 13.93
N THR A 77 -48.15 45.26 14.93
CA THR A 77 -49.42 45.93 15.24
C THR A 77 -49.58 46.01 16.76
N ALA A 78 -49.29 47.19 17.31
CA ALA A 78 -49.76 47.68 18.60
C ALA A 78 -49.96 49.19 18.50
#